data_AF-A0A953W4P4-F1
#
_entry.id   AF-A0A953W4P4-F1
#
_cell.length_a   1.000
_cell.length_b   1.000
_cell.length_c   1.000
_cell.angle_alpha   90.00
_cell.angle_beta   90.00
_cell.angle_gamma   90.00
#
_symmetry.space_group_name_H-M   'P 1'
#
loop_
_entity.id
_entity.type
_entity.pdbx_description
1 polymer ?
#
loop_
_entity_poly.entity_id
_entity_poly.type
_entity_poly.pdbx_seq_one_letter_code
_entity_poly.pdbx_strand_id
1 'polypeptide(L)'
;MSRSLHLAIATAIGLTFAAPALAQTQPEERVVTYSDLNLNSAAGADALIQRIDNAAEQVCGVHDGRTNTRQAQINRACEVETTDNSVYDTNHPVVIARYEGSGYAIIEEGDGPYYDPRLDPRSPQYDATLDPNSPYYIPPK
;
A
#
# COMPACT_ATOMS: atom_id res chain seq x y z
N MET A 1 57.60 19.87 -59.52
CA MET A 1 57.00 19.28 -58.30
C MET A 1 56.48 20.41 -57.43
N SER A 2 55.15 20.57 -57.34
CA SER A 2 54.49 21.37 -56.30
C SER A 2 53.06 20.81 -56.18
N ARG A 3 52.70 20.31 -54.99
CA ARG A 3 51.44 19.61 -54.71
C ARG A 3 50.51 20.58 -53.97
N SER A 4 49.44 21.01 -54.62
CA SER A 4 48.40 21.83 -54.00
C SER A 4 47.42 20.92 -53.24
N LEU A 5 47.36 21.10 -51.92
CA LEU A 5 46.35 20.49 -51.04
C LEU A 5 44.98 21.13 -51.31
N HIS A 6 43.95 20.32 -51.58
CA HIS A 6 42.57 20.76 -51.48
C HIS A 6 41.88 19.95 -50.37
N LEU A 7 41.54 20.65 -49.28
CA LEU A 7 40.71 20.15 -48.18
C LEU A 7 39.30 19.84 -48.73
N ALA A 8 38.83 18.60 -48.55
CA ALA A 8 37.42 18.26 -48.66
C ALA A 8 36.81 18.27 -47.24
N ILE A 9 35.89 19.20 -47.02
CA ILE A 9 35.15 19.41 -45.77
C ILE A 9 34.17 18.25 -45.57
N ALA A 10 34.33 17.51 -44.49
CA ALA A 10 33.39 16.47 -44.07
C ALA A 10 32.26 17.11 -43.24
N THR A 11 31.08 17.25 -43.84
CA THR A 11 29.88 17.75 -43.15
C THR A 11 29.24 16.61 -42.37
N ALA A 12 29.53 16.52 -41.06
CA ALA A 12 28.85 15.60 -40.15
C ALA A 12 27.49 16.20 -39.76
N ILE A 13 26.40 15.62 -40.26
CA ILE A 13 25.03 15.96 -39.84
C ILE A 13 24.81 15.34 -38.46
N GLY A 14 24.94 16.15 -37.41
CA GLY A 14 24.58 15.76 -36.05
C GLY A 14 23.07 15.63 -35.93
N LEU A 15 22.55 14.41 -35.91
CA LEU A 15 21.19 14.12 -35.44
C LEU A 15 21.17 14.33 -33.92
N THR A 16 20.84 15.53 -33.48
CA THR A 16 20.48 15.79 -32.09
C THR A 16 19.12 15.18 -31.84
N PHE A 17 19.10 13.95 -31.36
CA PHE A 17 17.90 13.37 -30.74
C PHE A 17 17.59 14.20 -29.49
N ALA A 18 16.53 14.99 -29.55
CA ALA A 18 15.93 15.58 -28.35
C ALA A 18 15.39 14.42 -27.51
N ALA A 19 16.13 14.02 -26.48
CA ALA A 19 15.61 13.09 -25.49
C ALA A 19 14.45 13.76 -24.76
N PRO A 20 13.27 13.13 -24.65
CA PRO A 20 12.20 13.68 -23.84
C PRO A 20 12.68 13.71 -22.39
N ALA A 21 12.71 14.91 -21.80
CA ALA A 21 12.89 15.06 -20.36
C ALA A 21 11.61 14.55 -19.69
N LEU A 22 11.64 13.29 -19.25
CA LEU A 22 10.65 12.79 -18.31
C LEU A 22 10.86 13.58 -17.00
N ALA A 23 9.92 14.46 -16.68
CA ALA A 23 9.87 15.09 -15.38
C ALA A 23 9.74 13.98 -14.34
N GLN A 24 10.82 13.69 -13.61
CA GLN A 24 10.79 12.80 -12.47
C GLN A 24 10.09 13.55 -11.34
N THR A 25 8.76 13.44 -11.28
CA THR A 25 8.04 13.65 -10.01
C THR A 25 8.68 12.69 -9.00
N GLN A 26 9.40 13.24 -8.02
CA GLN A 26 9.84 12.44 -6.89
C GLN A 26 8.60 11.82 -6.26
N PRO A 27 8.61 10.52 -5.94
CA PRO A 27 7.52 9.92 -5.19
C PRO A 27 7.37 10.72 -3.88
N GLU A 28 6.15 11.16 -3.58
CA GLU A 28 5.87 11.72 -2.26
C GLU A 28 5.98 10.59 -1.24
N GLU A 29 6.73 10.81 -0.17
CA GLU A 29 6.96 9.81 0.87
C GLU A 29 6.59 10.37 2.24
N ARG A 30 5.98 9.54 3.08
CA ARG A 30 5.60 9.92 4.44
C ARG A 30 6.03 8.87 5.44
N VAL A 31 6.86 9.28 6.41
CA VAL A 31 7.28 8.39 7.50
C VAL A 31 6.18 8.28 8.56
N VAL A 32 5.74 7.05 8.83
CA VAL A 32 4.83 6.72 9.93
C VAL A 32 5.64 6.21 11.11
N THR A 33 5.55 6.89 12.25
CA THR A 33 6.17 6.44 13.51
C THR A 33 5.13 5.79 14.41
N TYR A 34 5.52 4.71 15.08
CA TYR A 34 4.60 3.85 15.83
C TYR A 34 5.25 3.20 17.07
N SER A 35 6.38 3.72 17.53
CA SER A 35 7.07 3.23 18.73
C SER A 35 6.27 3.41 20.03
N ASP A 36 5.22 4.23 19.98
CA ASP A 36 4.26 4.45 21.06
C ASP A 36 3.15 3.39 21.12
N LEU A 37 3.02 2.55 20.10
CA LEU A 37 1.96 1.55 19.99
C LEU A 37 2.44 0.17 20.44
N ASN A 38 1.59 -0.54 21.17
CA ASN A 38 1.77 -1.96 21.40
C ASN A 38 1.21 -2.77 20.23
N LEU A 39 2.05 -3.11 19.25
CA LEU A 39 1.64 -3.85 18.07
C LEU A 39 1.24 -5.31 18.34
N ASN A 40 1.55 -5.86 19.53
CA ASN A 40 1.06 -7.17 19.95
C ASN A 40 -0.40 -7.14 20.42
N SER A 41 -1.01 -5.96 20.55
CA SER A 41 -2.42 -5.80 20.90
C SER A 41 -3.24 -5.47 19.65
N ALA A 42 -4.48 -5.98 19.59
CA ALA A 42 -5.41 -5.63 18.50
C ALA A 42 -5.59 -4.11 18.37
N ALA A 43 -5.77 -3.41 19.50
CA ALA A 43 -5.95 -1.97 19.50
C ALA A 43 -4.72 -1.20 18.98
N GLY A 44 -3.50 -1.64 19.34
CA GLY A 44 -2.28 -1.00 18.85
C GLY A 44 -2.00 -1.30 17.37
N ALA A 45 -2.30 -2.52 16.91
CA ALA A 45 -2.22 -2.88 15.50
C ALA A 45 -3.22 -2.10 14.64
N ASP A 46 -4.48 -2.01 15.08
CA ASP A 46 -5.53 -1.23 14.40
C ASP A 46 -5.18 0.26 14.33
N ALA A 47 -4.61 0.80 15.41
CA ALA A 47 -4.12 2.18 15.44
C ALA A 47 -3.00 2.40 14.43
N LEU A 48 -2.09 1.43 14.23
CA LEU A 48 -1.05 1.53 13.22
C LEU A 48 -1.62 1.48 11.80
N ILE A 49 -2.52 0.52 11.52
CA ILE A 49 -3.18 0.40 10.21
C ILE A 49 -3.87 1.72 9.85
N GLN A 50 -4.61 2.30 10.79
CA GLN A 50 -5.26 3.60 10.57
C GLN A 50 -4.25 4.74 10.33
N ARG A 51 -3.08 4.73 10.99
CA ARG A 51 -2.03 5.73 10.72
C ARG A 51 -1.44 5.57 9.33
N ILE A 52 -1.25 4.32 8.87
CA ILE A 52 -0.77 4.01 7.53
C ILE A 52 -1.78 4.49 6.48
N ASP A 53 -3.08 4.20 6.66
CA ASP A 53 -4.13 4.66 5.74
C ASP A 53 -4.15 6.18 5.60
N ASN A 54 -4.10 6.91 6.73
CA ASN A 54 -4.04 8.37 6.70
C ASN A 54 -2.77 8.90 6.02
N ALA A 55 -1.65 8.18 6.11
CA ALA A 55 -0.41 8.55 5.42
C ALA A 55 -0.49 8.27 3.92
N ALA A 56 -1.10 7.14 3.53
CA ALA A 56 -1.37 6.80 2.13
C ALA A 56 -2.30 7.84 1.48
N GLU A 57 -3.36 8.28 2.17
CA GLU A 57 -4.22 9.38 1.69
C GLU A 57 -3.44 10.68 1.51
N GLN A 58 -2.49 10.99 2.40
CA GLN A 58 -1.65 12.18 2.26
C GLN A 58 -0.68 12.09 1.08
N VAL A 59 -0.22 10.91 0.71
CA VAL A 59 0.72 10.69 -0.40
C VAL A 59 -0.03 10.59 -1.75
N CYS A 60 -1.17 9.92 -1.76
CA CYS A 60 -1.93 9.58 -2.97
C CYS A 60 -3.11 10.51 -3.25
N GLY A 61 -3.56 11.27 -2.24
CA GLY A 61 -4.73 12.14 -2.31
C GLY A 61 -4.53 13.37 -3.19
N VAL A 62 -5.63 14.08 -3.48
CA VAL A 62 -5.59 15.29 -4.30
C VAL A 62 -5.60 16.54 -3.44
N HIS A 63 -4.46 17.23 -3.41
CA HIS A 63 -4.28 18.44 -2.61
C HIS A 63 -4.99 19.68 -3.18
N ASP A 64 -5.44 19.66 -4.45
CA ASP A 64 -6.08 20.81 -5.12
C ASP A 64 -7.62 20.72 -5.21
N GLY A 65 -8.21 19.64 -4.68
CA GLY A 65 -9.66 19.43 -4.63
C GLY A 65 -10.35 19.16 -5.98
N ARG A 66 -9.61 19.01 -7.10
CA ARG A 66 -10.19 18.78 -8.43
C ARG A 66 -9.82 17.40 -8.95
N THR A 67 -10.63 16.41 -8.57
CA THR A 67 -10.47 15.03 -9.05
C THR A 67 -11.54 14.68 -10.08
N ASN A 68 -11.11 14.27 -11.27
CA ASN A 68 -12.00 13.59 -12.21
C ASN A 68 -12.10 12.09 -11.87
N THR A 69 -13.10 11.39 -12.39
CA THR A 69 -13.34 9.97 -12.06
C THR A 69 -12.13 9.06 -12.34
N ARG A 70 -11.37 9.33 -13.40
CA ARG A 70 -10.16 8.55 -13.72
C ARG A 70 -9.08 8.78 -12.67
N GLN A 71 -8.85 10.03 -12.28
CA GLN A 71 -7.87 10.37 -11.25
C GLN A 71 -8.27 9.77 -9.89
N ALA A 72 -9.56 9.75 -9.56
CA ALA A 72 -10.05 9.10 -8.33
C ALA A 72 -9.69 7.60 -8.30
N GLN A 73 -9.82 6.91 -9.44
CA GLN A 73 -9.46 5.50 -9.54
C GLN A 73 -7.95 5.28 -9.39
N ILE A 74 -7.14 6.16 -9.97
CA ILE A 74 -5.68 6.11 -9.85
C ILE A 74 -5.26 6.32 -8.39
N ASN A 75 -5.82 7.32 -7.72
CA ASN A 75 -5.47 7.61 -6.33
C ASN A 75 -5.91 6.49 -5.40
N ARG A 76 -7.10 5.93 -5.61
CA ARG A 76 -7.55 4.79 -4.83
C ARG A 76 -6.65 3.56 -5.00
N ALA A 77 -6.18 3.30 -6.22
CA ALA A 77 -5.22 2.22 -6.45
C ALA A 77 -3.89 2.50 -5.73
N CYS A 78 -3.40 3.75 -5.78
CA CYS A 78 -2.22 4.19 -5.03
C CYS A 78 -2.40 4.03 -3.51
N GLU A 79 -3.53 4.44 -2.95
CA GLU A 79 -3.82 4.33 -1.51
C GLU A 79 -3.78 2.86 -1.07
N VAL A 80 -4.46 1.98 -1.81
CA VAL A 80 -4.50 0.53 -1.50
C VAL A 80 -3.10 -0.07 -1.59
N GLU A 81 -2.36 0.19 -2.67
CA GLU A 81 -1.01 -0.34 -2.86
C GLU A 81 -0.03 0.19 -1.80
N THR A 82 -0.13 1.48 -1.45
CA THR A 82 0.73 2.11 -0.46
C THR A 82 0.46 1.57 0.94
N THR A 83 -0.82 1.42 1.32
CA THR A 83 -1.21 0.80 2.59
C THR A 83 -0.71 -0.64 2.65
N ASP A 84 -0.95 -1.44 1.62
CA ASP A 84 -0.56 -2.85 1.55
C ASP A 84 0.95 -3.02 1.79
N ASN A 85 1.76 -2.35 0.99
CA ASN A 85 3.22 -2.38 1.11
C ASN A 85 3.68 -1.91 2.50
N SER A 86 3.11 -0.80 3.00
CA SER A 86 3.49 -0.24 4.30
C SER A 86 3.14 -1.15 5.46
N VAL A 87 2.03 -1.89 5.39
CA VAL A 87 1.64 -2.89 6.39
C VAL A 87 2.62 -4.05 6.39
N TYR A 88 2.97 -4.59 5.22
CA TYR A 88 3.95 -5.69 5.14
C TYR A 88 5.36 -5.26 5.55
N ASP A 89 5.75 -4.01 5.30
CA ASP A 89 7.02 -3.43 5.72
C ASP A 89 7.17 -3.36 7.25
N THR A 90 6.06 -3.36 8.01
CA THR A 90 6.12 -3.45 9.47
C THR A 90 6.71 -4.79 9.94
N ASN A 91 6.62 -5.83 9.10
CA ASN A 91 6.99 -7.21 9.41
C ASN A 91 6.41 -7.68 10.77
N HIS A 92 5.22 -7.20 11.13
CA HIS A 92 4.58 -7.50 12.40
C HIS A 92 3.36 -8.42 12.18
N PRO A 93 3.38 -9.66 12.69
CA PRO A 93 2.37 -10.67 12.34
C PRO A 93 0.96 -10.25 12.77
N VAL A 94 0.81 -9.59 13.91
CA VAL A 94 -0.49 -9.06 14.36
C VAL A 94 -1.02 -7.98 13.44
N VAL A 95 -0.17 -7.08 12.93
CA VAL A 95 -0.59 -5.99 12.05
C VAL A 95 -1.04 -6.54 10.70
N ILE A 96 -0.26 -7.45 10.13
CA ILE A 96 -0.57 -8.12 8.86
C ILE A 96 -1.88 -8.91 8.97
N ALA A 97 -2.03 -9.74 10.01
CA ALA A 97 -3.23 -10.54 10.21
C ALA A 97 -4.49 -9.67 10.35
N ARG A 98 -4.41 -8.58 11.11
CA ARG A 98 -5.51 -7.61 11.28
C ARG A 98 -5.89 -6.94 9.96
N TYR A 99 -4.91 -6.54 9.16
CA TYR A 99 -5.13 -5.90 7.86
C TYR A 99 -5.74 -6.85 6.83
N GLU A 100 -5.26 -8.09 6.74
CA GLU A 100 -5.80 -9.12 5.83
C GLU A 100 -7.21 -9.62 6.23
N GLY A 101 -7.74 -9.18 7.38
CA GLY A 101 -9.00 -9.68 7.92
C GLY A 101 -8.91 -11.11 8.47
N SER A 102 -7.71 -11.71 8.45
CA SER A 102 -7.39 -12.93 9.17
C SER A 102 -7.17 -12.57 10.63
N GLY A 103 -8.23 -12.52 11.44
CA GLY A 103 -8.15 -12.20 12.87
C GLY A 103 -7.29 -13.16 13.73
N TYR A 104 -6.45 -14.01 13.13
CA TYR A 104 -5.68 -15.08 13.73
C TYR A 104 -4.17 -14.84 13.67
N ALA A 105 -3.68 -13.68 14.10
CA ALA A 105 -2.35 -13.70 14.69
C ALA A 105 -2.51 -14.35 16.06
N ILE A 106 -2.02 -15.58 16.20
CA ILE A 106 -2.07 -16.32 17.45
C ILE A 106 -1.20 -15.57 18.47
N ILE A 107 -1.83 -14.74 19.30
CA ILE A 107 -1.23 -14.11 20.47
C ILE A 107 -1.29 -15.12 21.63
N GLU A 108 -0.19 -15.83 21.87
CA GLU A 108 0.07 -16.42 23.19
C GLU A 108 0.61 -15.32 24.11
N GLU A 109 -0.25 -14.48 24.68
CA GLU A 109 -0.01 -13.91 26.01
C GLU A 109 -1.36 -13.49 26.60
N GLY A 110 -1.57 -13.85 27.87
CA GLY A 110 -2.88 -14.00 28.49
C GLY A 110 -3.83 -12.81 28.37
N ASP A 111 -5.06 -13.10 27.92
CA ASP A 111 -6.33 -12.77 28.60
C ASP A 111 -7.52 -13.17 27.70
N GLY A 112 -7.69 -14.49 27.51
CA GLY A 112 -8.86 -15.13 26.90
C GLY A 112 -9.00 -14.99 25.37
N PRO A 113 -9.57 -15.98 24.67
CA PRO A 113 -9.89 -15.82 23.26
C PRO A 113 -10.90 -14.67 23.11
N TYR A 114 -10.62 -13.72 22.21
CA TYR A 114 -11.58 -12.70 21.81
C TYR A 114 -12.85 -13.41 21.32
N TYR A 115 -13.91 -13.37 22.13
CA TYR A 115 -15.19 -13.98 21.78
C TYR A 115 -15.84 -13.09 20.72
N ASP A 116 -15.79 -13.53 19.47
CA ASP A 116 -16.63 -12.99 18.41
C ASP A 116 -17.97 -13.76 18.36
N PRO A 117 -19.09 -13.13 18.77
CA PRO A 117 -20.39 -13.77 18.73
C PRO A 117 -20.85 -14.13 17.32
N ARG A 118 -20.21 -13.61 16.25
CA ARG A 118 -20.56 -13.96 14.87
C ARG A 118 -20.01 -15.31 14.45
N LEU A 119 -18.97 -15.79 15.13
CA LEU A 119 -18.32 -17.08 14.87
C LEU A 119 -18.81 -18.21 15.78
N ASP A 120 -19.72 -17.92 16.71
CA ASP A 120 -20.31 -18.91 17.63
C ASP A 120 -21.68 -19.37 17.10
N PRO A 121 -21.87 -20.65 16.70
CA PRO A 121 -23.15 -21.18 16.24
C PRO A 121 -24.27 -21.12 17.28
N ARG A 122 -23.95 -20.89 18.55
CA ARG A 122 -24.90 -20.74 19.66
C ARG A 122 -25.33 -19.29 19.89
N SER A 123 -24.69 -18.33 19.22
CA SER A 123 -24.99 -16.92 19.33
C SER A 123 -26.14 -16.50 18.41
N PRO A 124 -27.04 -15.59 18.84
CA PRO A 124 -28.05 -14.99 17.97
C PRO A 124 -27.48 -14.18 16.80
N GLN A 125 -26.18 -13.86 16.86
CA GLN A 125 -25.49 -13.05 15.86
C GLN A 125 -24.64 -13.91 14.90
N TYR A 126 -24.78 -15.23 14.95
CA TYR A 126 -24.01 -16.16 14.11
C TYR A 126 -24.12 -15.83 12.62
N ASP A 127 -22.97 -15.72 11.96
CA ASP A 127 -22.86 -15.52 10.54
C ASP A 127 -22.07 -16.68 9.90
N ALA A 128 -22.80 -17.57 9.24
CA ALA A 128 -22.24 -18.77 8.62
C ALA A 128 -21.26 -18.47 7.47
N THR A 129 -21.20 -17.23 6.97
CA THR A 129 -20.24 -16.82 5.93
C THR A 129 -18.87 -16.49 6.51
N LEU A 130 -18.80 -16.20 7.81
CA LEU A 130 -17.58 -15.84 8.52
C LEU A 130 -16.93 -17.04 9.23
N ASP A 131 -17.67 -18.14 9.45
CA ASP A 131 -17.21 -19.36 10.13
C ASP A 131 -16.45 -20.30 9.17
N PRO A 132 -15.14 -20.55 9.37
CA PRO A 132 -14.34 -21.42 8.49
C PRO A 132 -14.77 -22.89 8.46
N ASN A 133 -15.52 -23.35 9.47
CA ASN A 133 -16.05 -24.72 9.54
C ASN A 133 -17.44 -24.84 8.92
N SER A 134 -18.04 -23.73 8.49
CA SER A 134 -19.33 -23.70 7.82
C SER A 134 -19.18 -24.06 6.33
N PRO A 135 -20.12 -24.83 5.75
CA PRO A 135 -20.15 -25.10 4.31
C PRO A 135 -20.45 -23.83 3.47
N TYR A 136 -20.78 -22.72 4.11
CA TYR A 136 -21.07 -21.42 3.49
C TYR A 136 -19.96 -20.39 3.71
N TYR A 137 -18.80 -20.80 4.24
CA TYR A 137 -17.67 -19.92 4.47
C TYR A 137 -17.25 -19.20 3.19
N ILE A 138 -17.13 -17.88 3.27
CA ILE A 138 -16.59 -17.05 2.19
C ILE A 138 -15.24 -16.54 2.68
N PRO A 139 -14.11 -17.06 2.15
CA PRO A 139 -12.80 -16.55 2.54
C PRO A 139 -12.72 -15.05 2.19
N PRO A 140 -12.16 -14.21 3.09
CA PRO A 140 -11.86 -12.82 2.77
C PRO A 140 -10.93 -12.78 1.55
N LYS A 141 -11.10 -11.75 0.72
CA LYS A 141 -10.32 -11.57 -0.52
C LYS A 141 -8.93 -11.08 -0.23
#